data_AF-A0A3R6L668-F1
#
_entry.id   AF-A0A3R6L668-F1
#
_cell.length_a   1.000
_cell.length_b   1.000
_cell.length_c   1.000
_cell.angle_alpha   90.00
_cell.angle_beta   90.00
_cell.angle_gamma   90.00
#
_symmetry.space_group_name_H-M   'P 1'
#
loop_
_entity.id
_entity.type
_entity.pdbx_description
1 polymer ?
#
loop_
_entity_poly.entity_id
_entity_poly.type
_entity_poly.pdbx_seq_one_letter_code
_entity_poly.pdbx_strand_id
1 'polypeptide(L)'
;MKDKFLKRLITILLALVMCICLYVPSGSIVHAKEGDDSTTAQMRKELEEAFGDADWALQKAAIKKYANTGRLTVVLDAGHDSTHHGASRSGLKEEELTLKIAQYCKAELEQYQGVDVYLTRSSNACPNPGTSSTMDNYYRMVWASNMGADVYISLHLNVSQSAATSGVEVYAQNSGYRPDLSAESYSLSQNIANVLQWIGLSNAGVKTRNSDDGTKYPDGSATDYYSVNHNSKLLGFPGIIVEHAYLTNASDIRYFLGNENGLRQLGVADATGIANYYGLSKEDYSAAFDASYYYNHYGDLQEAYGYDEKALLDHFLNYGLAEGRVASPIFDITYYKKNNQDLVAAYGNDLKKYCTHFAVYGMNEGRQGCASFNVNSYKLQYADLRQAYGNDLPKYYKHYMKYGYRENRKGTGCTSRQGYVTQYNGVDYSSVYNCDYYLANNADVKNAYGSNDDIAVLQHFVNYGMNEGRQASSNFNAISYRLQYVDLRNAYGGQLKSYYEHYMRYGKKEGRVATGCTTVQGATTIHNGVDYSAVYDYYYYVANNADVKKAFGNNDVAVLQHFVNYGMKEGRCAKETFAVQSYRSRYADLQFAYGDNLPAYYMHYISYGQIEGRSGVR
;
A
#
# COMPACT_ATOMS: atom_id res chain seq x y z
N MET A 1 16.05 51.70 3.64
CA MET A 1 16.37 50.25 3.72
C MET A 1 15.69 49.44 2.61
N LYS A 2 14.39 49.58 2.36
CA LYS A 2 13.69 48.90 1.23
C LYS A 2 14.26 49.21 -0.16
N ASP A 3 14.73 50.44 -0.39
CA ASP A 3 15.23 50.86 -1.71
C ASP A 3 16.66 50.32 -2.03
N LYS A 4 17.49 50.10 -1.01
CA LYS A 4 18.78 49.38 -1.12
C LYS A 4 18.57 47.88 -1.33
N PHE A 5 17.51 47.32 -0.73
CA PHE A 5 17.12 45.92 -0.87
C PHE A 5 16.58 45.62 -2.26
N LEU A 6 15.71 46.48 -2.80
CA LEU A 6 15.18 46.34 -4.16
C LEU A 6 16.25 46.58 -5.23
N LYS A 7 17.17 47.53 -5.02
CA LYS A 7 18.34 47.72 -5.92
C LYS A 7 19.28 46.51 -5.90
N ARG A 8 19.58 45.92 -4.74
CA ARG A 8 20.36 44.67 -4.68
C ARG A 8 19.65 43.49 -5.34
N LEU A 9 18.34 43.36 -5.16
CA LEU A 9 17.53 42.32 -5.81
C LEU A 9 17.53 42.48 -7.34
N ILE A 10 17.41 43.72 -7.84
CA ILE A 10 17.47 44.05 -9.27
C ILE A 10 18.89 43.82 -9.83
N THR A 11 19.95 44.12 -9.08
CA THR A 11 21.34 43.82 -9.49
C THR A 11 21.62 42.32 -9.53
N ILE A 12 21.07 41.54 -8.59
CA ILE A 12 21.20 40.06 -8.57
C ILE A 12 20.37 39.44 -9.70
N LEU A 13 19.15 39.93 -9.94
CA LEU A 13 18.34 39.56 -11.11
C LEU A 13 18.99 39.98 -12.43
N LEU A 14 19.68 41.13 -12.49
CA LEU A 14 20.46 41.55 -13.65
C LEU A 14 21.74 40.73 -13.83
N ALA A 15 22.35 40.20 -12.77
CA ALA A 15 23.51 39.29 -12.86
C ALA A 15 23.07 37.89 -13.32
N LEU A 16 21.93 37.39 -12.81
CA LEU A 16 21.24 36.23 -13.36
C LEU A 16 20.89 36.46 -14.83
N VAL A 17 20.30 37.60 -15.19
CA VAL A 17 19.91 37.93 -16.58
C VAL A 17 21.12 38.20 -17.49
N MET A 18 22.23 38.77 -16.99
CA MET A 18 23.46 38.96 -17.76
C MET A 18 24.20 37.64 -18.01
N CYS A 19 24.13 36.67 -17.09
CA CYS A 19 24.53 35.29 -17.37
C CYS A 19 23.53 34.53 -18.25
N ILE A 20 22.25 34.94 -18.29
CA ILE A 20 21.19 34.34 -19.13
C ILE A 20 21.13 34.94 -20.56
N CYS A 21 21.82 36.04 -20.88
CA CYS A 21 21.64 36.74 -22.18
C CYS A 21 22.91 37.13 -22.96
N LEU A 22 24.11 36.60 -22.65
CA LEU A 22 25.28 36.83 -23.50
C LEU A 22 26.07 35.54 -23.74
N TYR A 23 25.70 34.75 -24.77
CA TYR A 23 26.63 34.31 -25.82
C TYR A 23 25.94 33.52 -26.96
N VAL A 24 25.27 34.22 -27.87
CA VAL A 24 25.43 34.00 -29.32
C VAL A 24 25.29 35.38 -29.97
N PRO A 25 26.39 35.99 -30.42
CA PRO A 25 26.61 36.03 -31.86
C PRO A 25 28.06 35.72 -32.26
N SER A 26 28.14 35.06 -33.42
CA SER A 26 29.26 35.00 -34.35
C SER A 26 30.35 36.07 -34.20
N GLY A 27 31.59 35.61 -34.04
CA GLY A 27 32.80 36.34 -34.43
C GLY A 27 33.43 37.20 -33.35
N SER A 28 34.21 36.59 -32.46
CA SER A 28 35.56 37.03 -32.05
C SER A 28 36.06 36.06 -30.97
N ILE A 29 37.07 35.28 -31.34
CA ILE A 29 37.74 34.35 -30.46
C ILE A 29 38.58 35.17 -29.49
N VAL A 30 38.19 35.24 -28.22
CA VAL A 30 39.19 35.48 -27.17
C VAL A 30 39.83 34.13 -26.94
N HIS A 31 40.98 33.91 -27.58
CA HIS A 31 41.81 32.74 -27.34
C HIS A 31 42.26 32.80 -25.88
N ALA A 32 41.60 32.03 -25.01
CA ALA A 32 42.25 31.56 -23.79
C ALA A 32 43.49 30.77 -24.25
N LYS A 33 44.67 31.26 -23.90
CA LYS A 33 45.92 30.54 -24.17
C LYS A 33 45.83 29.17 -23.52
N GLU A 34 46.27 28.16 -24.26
CA GLU A 34 46.41 26.79 -23.78
C GLU A 34 47.22 26.76 -22.47
N GLY A 35 46.66 26.12 -21.43
CA GLY A 35 47.43 25.61 -20.30
C GLY A 35 47.60 26.50 -19.05
N ASP A 36 46.66 27.38 -18.69
CA ASP A 36 46.78 28.14 -17.43
C ASP A 36 45.69 27.81 -16.40
N ASP A 37 46.07 27.05 -15.35
CA ASP A 37 45.24 26.75 -14.17
C ASP A 37 44.76 28.02 -13.41
N SER A 38 45.33 29.19 -13.69
CA SER A 38 44.94 30.47 -13.08
C SER A 38 43.50 30.90 -13.40
N THR A 39 42.97 30.55 -14.57
CA THR A 39 41.59 30.90 -14.97
C THR A 39 40.56 30.15 -14.15
N THR A 40 40.80 28.88 -13.83
CA THR A 40 39.91 28.08 -12.98
C THR A 40 39.90 28.57 -11.53
N ALA A 41 41.03 29.06 -11.01
CA ALA A 41 41.11 29.64 -9.67
C ALA A 41 40.39 31.00 -9.60
N GLN A 42 40.51 31.81 -10.66
CA GLN A 42 39.82 33.09 -10.75
C GLN A 42 38.29 32.92 -10.89
N MET A 43 37.82 32.00 -11.73
CA MET A 43 36.39 31.70 -11.87
C MET A 43 35.80 31.10 -10.57
N ARG A 44 36.56 30.27 -9.85
CA ARG A 44 36.18 29.76 -8.51
C ARG A 44 36.02 30.90 -7.51
N LYS A 45 36.99 31.82 -7.48
CA LYS A 45 36.93 33.01 -6.63
C LYS A 45 35.74 33.91 -6.98
N GLU A 46 35.42 34.09 -8.27
CA GLU A 46 34.26 34.85 -8.71
C GLU A 46 32.92 34.20 -8.29
N LEU A 47 32.83 32.86 -8.26
CA LEU A 47 31.70 32.12 -7.68
C LEU A 47 31.61 32.31 -6.15
N GLU A 48 32.71 32.12 -5.44
CA GLU A 48 32.78 32.30 -3.99
C GLU A 48 32.39 33.72 -3.57
N GLU A 49 32.83 34.73 -4.32
CA GLU A 49 32.49 36.15 -4.13
C GLU A 49 31.05 36.47 -4.53
N ALA A 50 30.50 35.81 -5.54
CA ALA A 50 29.11 35.98 -5.97
C ALA A 50 28.08 35.34 -5.01
N PHE A 51 28.46 34.29 -4.26
CA PHE A 51 27.53 33.44 -3.49
C PHE A 51 27.81 33.33 -1.98
N GLY A 52 28.56 34.27 -1.39
CA GLY A 52 28.95 34.26 0.04
C GLY A 52 27.80 34.18 1.07
N ASP A 53 28.17 33.93 2.33
CA ASP A 53 27.35 33.48 3.48
C ASP A 53 25.99 34.19 3.76
N ALA A 54 25.80 35.42 3.27
CA ALA A 54 24.58 36.19 3.53
C ALA A 54 23.34 35.74 2.71
N ASP A 55 23.53 34.87 1.71
CA ASP A 55 22.48 34.49 0.75
C ASP A 55 21.90 33.08 0.94
N TRP A 56 22.34 32.37 2.00
CA TRP A 56 21.90 31.02 2.32
C TRP A 56 20.38 30.90 2.49
N ALA A 57 19.70 31.93 3.00
CA ALA A 57 18.23 31.92 3.15
C ALA A 57 17.47 31.98 1.82
N LEU A 58 18.04 32.65 0.80
CA LEU A 58 17.49 32.74 -0.56
C LEU A 58 17.80 31.47 -1.37
N GLN A 59 18.98 30.88 -1.18
CA GLN A 59 19.28 29.53 -1.69
C GLN A 59 18.42 28.46 -1.04
N LYS A 60 18.11 28.54 0.26
CA LYS A 60 17.12 27.67 0.93
C LYS A 60 15.72 27.78 0.30
N ALA A 61 15.35 28.96 -0.19
CA ALA A 61 14.09 29.18 -0.89
C ALA A 61 14.11 28.58 -2.31
N ALA A 62 15.28 28.50 -2.95
CA ALA A 62 15.48 27.84 -4.25
C ALA A 62 15.65 26.31 -4.12
N ILE A 63 16.30 25.78 -3.08
CA ILE A 63 16.37 24.33 -2.77
C ILE A 63 14.98 23.78 -2.39
N LYS A 64 14.09 24.63 -1.86
CA LYS A 64 12.67 24.33 -1.71
C LYS A 64 11.88 24.22 -3.03
N LYS A 65 12.51 24.37 -4.20
CA LYS A 65 11.83 24.28 -5.49
C LYS A 65 11.20 22.90 -5.73
N TYR A 66 11.76 21.81 -5.18
CA TYR A 66 11.09 20.51 -5.09
C TYR A 66 9.68 20.57 -4.51
N ALA A 67 9.56 21.25 -3.37
CA ALA A 67 8.29 21.36 -2.66
C ALA A 67 7.29 22.27 -3.40
N ASN A 68 7.77 23.10 -4.34
CA ASN A 68 6.95 24.09 -5.04
C ASN A 68 6.61 23.71 -6.49
N THR A 69 7.37 22.85 -7.17
CA THR A 69 7.09 22.39 -8.55
C THR A 69 6.53 20.97 -8.63
N GLY A 70 6.81 20.13 -7.63
CA GLY A 70 6.43 18.71 -7.64
C GLY A 70 7.19 17.86 -8.68
N ARG A 71 8.37 18.32 -9.16
CA ARG A 71 9.22 17.59 -10.13
C ARG A 71 10.71 17.63 -9.74
N LEU A 72 11.41 16.51 -9.95
CA LEU A 72 12.84 16.26 -9.72
C LEU A 72 13.66 16.52 -10.99
N THR A 73 14.65 17.39 -10.95
CA THR A 73 15.54 17.64 -12.10
C THR A 73 16.86 16.88 -11.96
N VAL A 74 16.97 15.74 -12.62
CA VAL A 74 18.19 14.92 -12.64
C VAL A 74 19.05 15.30 -13.85
N VAL A 75 20.29 15.71 -13.61
CA VAL A 75 21.29 15.86 -14.68
C VAL A 75 22.28 14.71 -14.62
N LEU A 76 22.32 13.93 -15.70
CA LEU A 76 23.27 12.85 -15.90
C LEU A 76 24.43 13.35 -16.75
N ASP A 77 25.64 13.17 -16.24
CA ASP A 77 26.86 13.50 -16.95
C ASP A 77 27.54 12.23 -17.45
N ALA A 78 27.56 12.07 -18.77
CA ALA A 78 28.35 11.04 -19.40
C ALA A 78 29.82 11.49 -19.37
N GLY A 79 30.60 10.96 -18.42
CA GLY A 79 32.00 11.32 -18.23
C GLY A 79 32.81 11.22 -19.51
N HIS A 80 33.80 12.10 -19.66
CA HIS A 80 34.67 12.21 -20.84
C HIS A 80 33.93 12.58 -22.14
N ASP A 81 34.65 12.70 -23.24
CA ASP A 81 34.13 12.92 -24.60
C ASP A 81 35.22 12.64 -25.67
N SER A 82 34.91 12.93 -26.94
CA SER A 82 35.83 12.75 -28.08
C SER A 82 37.08 13.62 -28.08
N THR A 83 37.18 14.61 -27.20
CA THR A 83 38.30 15.56 -27.04
C THR A 83 39.00 15.35 -25.69
N HIS A 84 38.23 15.11 -24.63
CA HIS A 84 38.70 14.84 -23.27
C HIS A 84 38.55 13.34 -22.96
N HIS A 85 39.38 12.51 -23.60
CA HIS A 85 39.30 11.05 -23.53
C HIS A 85 39.41 10.51 -22.10
N GLY A 86 38.68 9.44 -21.84
CA GLY A 86 38.80 8.66 -20.60
C GLY A 86 39.75 7.48 -20.77
N ALA A 87 39.63 6.53 -19.84
CA ALA A 87 40.37 5.29 -19.90
C ALA A 87 40.03 4.48 -21.17
N SER A 88 41.04 3.85 -21.76
CA SER A 88 40.90 2.94 -22.89
C SER A 88 41.64 1.63 -22.64
N ARG A 89 40.93 0.51 -22.75
CA ARG A 89 41.47 -0.85 -22.59
C ARG A 89 40.70 -1.83 -23.48
N SER A 90 41.42 -2.77 -24.09
CA SER A 90 40.80 -3.89 -24.83
C SER A 90 39.80 -3.46 -25.92
N GLY A 91 40.03 -2.30 -26.56
CA GLY A 91 39.13 -1.75 -27.59
C GLY A 91 37.89 -1.04 -27.06
N LEU A 92 37.70 -1.00 -25.73
CA LEU A 92 36.64 -0.24 -25.06
C LEU A 92 37.18 1.14 -24.67
N LYS A 93 36.37 2.17 -24.89
CA LYS A 93 36.66 3.55 -24.50
C LYS A 93 35.62 4.02 -23.51
N GLU A 94 36.07 4.59 -22.40
CA GLU A 94 35.21 5.07 -21.34
C GLU A 94 34.15 6.06 -21.86
N GLU A 95 34.53 7.06 -22.66
CA GLU A 95 33.61 8.08 -23.17
C GLU A 95 32.46 7.53 -24.02
N GLU A 96 32.68 6.40 -24.72
CA GLU A 96 31.64 5.77 -25.54
C GLU A 96 30.68 4.95 -24.67
N LEU A 97 31.21 4.29 -23.64
CA LEU A 97 30.41 3.45 -22.73
C LEU A 97 29.61 4.29 -21.73
N THR A 98 30.19 5.32 -21.14
CA THR A 98 29.50 6.22 -20.20
C THR A 98 28.34 6.94 -20.87
N LEU A 99 28.47 7.29 -22.16
CA LEU A 99 27.37 7.85 -22.95
C LEU A 99 26.19 6.89 -23.06
N LYS A 100 26.45 5.63 -23.37
CA LYS A 100 25.39 4.60 -23.48
C LYS A 100 24.71 4.36 -22.14
N ILE A 101 25.48 4.22 -21.06
CA ILE A 101 24.96 4.05 -19.71
C ILE A 101 24.07 5.24 -19.34
N ALA A 102 24.52 6.48 -19.58
CA ALA A 102 23.73 7.70 -19.33
C ALA A 102 22.42 7.73 -20.12
N GLN A 103 22.47 7.35 -21.41
CA GLN A 103 21.28 7.28 -22.26
C GLN A 103 20.27 6.24 -21.75
N TYR A 104 20.73 5.07 -21.29
CA TYR A 104 19.84 4.06 -20.70
C TYR A 104 19.28 4.49 -19.35
N CYS A 105 20.09 5.12 -18.50
CA CYS A 105 19.64 5.68 -17.23
C CYS A 105 18.55 6.75 -17.45
N LYS A 106 18.75 7.66 -18.42
CA LYS A 106 17.72 8.63 -18.82
C LYS A 106 16.43 7.97 -19.28
N ALA A 107 16.53 7.03 -20.23
CA ALA A 107 15.34 6.36 -20.76
C ALA A 107 14.56 5.57 -19.71
N GLU A 108 15.23 5.08 -18.66
CA GLU A 108 14.58 4.41 -17.53
C GLU A 108 13.94 5.41 -16.58
N LEU A 109 14.65 6.48 -16.18
CA LEU A 109 14.12 7.54 -15.30
C LEU A 109 12.91 8.25 -15.91
N GLU A 110 12.86 8.43 -17.23
CA GLU A 110 11.72 9.07 -17.91
C GLU A 110 10.41 8.26 -17.83
N GLN A 111 10.45 7.00 -17.36
CA GLN A 111 9.24 6.22 -17.06
C GLN A 111 8.65 6.54 -15.67
N TYR A 112 9.37 7.30 -14.84
CA TYR A 112 8.96 7.67 -13.51
C TYR A 112 8.19 8.99 -13.49
N GLN A 113 7.22 9.09 -12.58
CA GLN A 113 6.47 10.31 -12.34
C GLN A 113 7.32 11.36 -11.64
N GLY A 114 7.07 12.62 -11.96
CA GLY A 114 7.65 13.74 -11.24
C GLY A 114 9.15 13.88 -11.42
N VAL A 115 9.72 13.48 -12.56
CA VAL A 115 11.15 13.68 -12.87
C VAL A 115 11.35 14.25 -14.28
N ASP A 116 12.26 15.21 -14.39
CA ASP A 116 12.85 15.76 -15.61
C ASP A 116 14.32 15.31 -15.67
N VAL A 117 14.76 14.75 -16.79
CA VAL A 117 16.11 14.20 -16.93
C VAL A 117 16.86 14.86 -18.08
N TYR A 118 18.09 15.29 -17.85
CA TYR A 118 18.94 15.91 -18.87
C TYR A 118 20.29 15.20 -18.97
N LEU A 119 20.89 15.20 -20.17
CA LEU A 119 22.25 14.72 -20.40
C LEU A 119 23.17 15.90 -20.70
N THR A 120 24.35 15.96 -20.08
CA THR A 120 25.37 16.98 -20.39
C THR A 120 25.88 16.89 -21.84
N ARG A 121 25.81 15.71 -22.43
CA ARG A 121 26.03 15.45 -23.86
C ARG A 121 25.16 14.31 -24.36
N SER A 122 24.64 14.44 -25.58
CA SER A 122 23.80 13.42 -26.24
C SER A 122 24.53 12.62 -27.32
N SER A 123 25.80 12.96 -27.58
CA SER A 123 26.68 12.29 -28.54
C SER A 123 28.10 12.17 -27.98
N ASN A 124 29.01 11.57 -28.75
CA ASN A 124 30.42 11.49 -28.34
C ASN A 124 31.16 12.84 -28.46
N ALA A 125 30.58 13.83 -29.14
CA ALA A 125 31.19 15.14 -29.28
C ALA A 125 31.35 15.85 -27.92
N CYS A 126 32.46 16.57 -27.77
CA CYS A 126 32.66 17.45 -26.62
C CYS A 126 31.56 18.52 -26.56
N PRO A 127 30.85 18.66 -25.42
CA PRO A 127 29.83 19.70 -25.28
C PRO A 127 30.43 21.11 -25.20
N ASN A 128 31.70 21.24 -24.83
CA ASN A 128 32.44 22.51 -24.75
C ASN A 128 33.77 22.45 -25.53
N PRO A 129 33.76 22.46 -26.87
CA PRO A 129 34.98 22.32 -27.65
C PRO A 129 36.03 23.40 -27.37
N GLY A 130 37.31 23.02 -27.34
CA GLY A 130 38.44 23.94 -27.16
C GLY A 130 38.78 24.26 -25.71
N THR A 131 38.17 23.57 -24.74
CA THR A 131 38.49 23.70 -23.31
C THR A 131 39.53 22.68 -22.87
N SER A 132 40.06 22.83 -21.65
CA SER A 132 40.73 21.74 -20.93
C SER A 132 39.68 20.84 -20.25
N SER A 133 40.06 19.62 -19.82
CA SER A 133 39.12 18.73 -19.10
C SER A 133 38.57 19.36 -17.81
N THR A 134 39.39 20.13 -17.10
CA THR A 134 38.96 20.86 -15.90
C THR A 134 37.88 21.90 -16.22
N MET A 135 38.07 22.62 -17.33
CA MET A 135 37.16 23.66 -17.78
C MET A 135 35.88 23.09 -18.39
N ASP A 136 35.97 21.99 -19.14
CA ASP A 136 34.80 21.26 -19.66
C ASP A 136 33.90 20.77 -18.52
N ASN A 137 34.48 20.08 -17.53
CA ASN A 137 33.77 19.62 -16.35
C ASN A 137 33.04 20.78 -15.66
N TYR A 138 33.72 21.91 -15.47
CA TYR A 138 33.12 23.11 -14.89
C TYR A 138 31.91 23.61 -15.70
N TYR A 139 32.02 23.73 -17.02
CA TYR A 139 30.91 24.20 -17.86
C TYR A 139 29.72 23.24 -17.91
N ARG A 140 29.96 21.93 -17.86
CA ARG A 140 28.88 20.92 -17.75
C ARG A 140 28.04 21.13 -16.48
N MET A 141 28.67 21.46 -15.35
CA MET A 141 27.96 21.73 -14.10
C MET A 141 27.26 23.09 -14.08
N VAL A 142 27.88 24.13 -14.65
CA VAL A 142 27.20 25.43 -14.81
C VAL A 142 25.96 25.27 -15.68
N TRP A 143 26.08 24.52 -16.78
CA TRP A 143 24.94 24.18 -17.62
C TRP A 143 23.88 23.42 -16.84
N ALA A 144 24.25 22.43 -16.02
CA ALA A 144 23.32 21.70 -15.17
C ALA A 144 22.57 22.64 -14.19
N SER A 145 23.30 23.55 -13.53
CA SER A 145 22.69 24.58 -12.67
C SER A 145 21.66 25.43 -13.42
N ASN A 146 21.97 25.82 -14.67
CA ASN A 146 21.04 26.57 -15.53
C ASN A 146 19.80 25.76 -15.92
N MET A 147 19.90 24.44 -16.04
CA MET A 147 18.75 23.56 -16.24
C MET A 147 17.89 23.41 -14.96
N GLY A 148 18.34 23.98 -13.84
CA GLY A 148 17.70 23.83 -12.55
C GLY A 148 18.00 22.48 -11.92
N ALA A 149 19.20 21.93 -12.15
CA ALA A 149 19.62 20.66 -11.58
C ALA A 149 19.42 20.64 -10.08
N ASP A 150 18.75 19.59 -9.66
CA ASP A 150 18.53 19.27 -8.28
C ASP A 150 19.51 18.19 -7.79
N VAL A 151 19.97 17.37 -8.72
CA VAL A 151 21.03 16.38 -8.50
C VAL A 151 21.85 16.22 -9.78
N TYR A 152 23.16 16.11 -9.61
CA TYR A 152 24.11 15.88 -10.70
C TYR A 152 24.84 14.56 -10.50
N ILE A 153 24.78 13.69 -11.50
CA ILE A 153 25.33 12.33 -11.40
C ILE A 153 26.28 12.12 -12.57
N SER A 154 27.58 12.11 -12.29
CA SER A 154 28.60 11.80 -13.28
C SER A 154 28.85 10.30 -13.35
N LEU A 155 28.82 9.73 -14.55
CA LEU A 155 29.00 8.31 -14.80
C LEU A 155 30.37 8.07 -15.45
N HIS A 156 31.19 7.26 -14.80
CA HIS A 156 32.58 6.95 -15.16
C HIS A 156 32.86 5.44 -15.07
N LEU A 157 34.03 5.02 -15.58
CA LEU A 157 34.53 3.65 -15.49
C LEU A 157 35.93 3.61 -14.86
N ASN A 158 36.16 2.59 -14.03
CA ASN A 158 37.43 2.45 -13.34
C ASN A 158 38.54 1.79 -14.19
N VAL A 159 39.79 2.06 -13.81
CA VAL A 159 40.96 1.25 -14.16
C VAL A 159 41.83 0.98 -12.94
N SER A 160 42.39 -0.23 -12.85
CA SER A 160 43.32 -0.61 -11.77
C SER A 160 44.62 -1.19 -12.36
N GLN A 161 45.71 -1.07 -11.60
CA GLN A 161 46.94 -1.81 -11.90
C GLN A 161 46.74 -3.33 -11.70
N SER A 162 45.84 -3.73 -10.81
CA SER A 162 45.47 -5.12 -10.57
C SER A 162 44.26 -5.50 -11.40
N ALA A 163 44.39 -6.51 -12.27
CA ALA A 163 43.27 -7.08 -13.02
C ALA A 163 42.22 -7.77 -12.13
N ALA A 164 42.54 -8.00 -10.85
CA ALA A 164 41.61 -8.60 -9.89
C ALA A 164 40.64 -7.58 -9.27
N THR A 165 40.94 -6.27 -9.31
CA THR A 165 40.03 -5.24 -8.80
C THR A 165 38.80 -5.16 -9.70
N SER A 166 37.61 -5.18 -9.12
CA SER A 166 36.33 -5.14 -9.84
C SER A 166 35.25 -4.41 -9.07
N GLY A 167 34.14 -4.12 -9.74
CA GLY A 167 32.94 -3.58 -9.12
C GLY A 167 32.84 -2.07 -9.10
N VAL A 168 31.81 -1.57 -8.42
CA VAL A 168 31.46 -0.15 -8.33
C VAL A 168 32.09 0.53 -7.12
N GLU A 169 32.44 1.80 -7.31
CA GLU A 169 32.70 2.76 -6.24
C GLU A 169 31.93 4.05 -6.55
N VAL A 170 31.43 4.73 -5.52
CA VAL A 170 30.72 6.00 -5.72
C VAL A 170 31.35 7.08 -4.86
N TYR A 171 31.76 8.18 -5.47
CA TYR A 171 32.32 9.33 -4.77
C TYR A 171 31.23 10.35 -4.43
N ALA A 172 30.92 10.45 -3.14
CA ALA A 172 30.04 11.45 -2.56
C ALA A 172 30.81 12.69 -2.11
N GLN A 173 30.07 13.75 -1.83
CA GLN A 173 30.63 14.98 -1.28
C GLN A 173 31.13 14.74 0.16
N ASN A 174 32.30 15.31 0.49
CA ASN A 174 32.90 15.26 1.82
C ASN A 174 32.01 15.98 2.85
N SER A 175 32.34 15.82 4.14
CA SER A 175 31.55 16.38 5.24
C SER A 175 31.72 17.89 5.46
N GLY A 176 32.67 18.55 4.78
CA GLY A 176 32.91 19.99 4.89
C GLY A 176 32.01 20.78 3.94
N TYR A 177 31.55 21.96 4.37
CA TYR A 177 30.66 22.88 3.64
C TYR A 177 29.33 22.24 3.18
N ARG A 178 28.19 22.81 3.58
CA ARG A 178 26.84 22.28 3.25
C ARG A 178 26.64 20.78 3.60
N PRO A 179 26.65 20.43 4.91
CA PRO A 179 26.53 19.05 5.36
C PRO A 179 25.20 18.36 4.99
N ASP A 180 24.16 19.14 4.65
CA ASP A 180 22.91 18.65 4.09
C ASP A 180 23.12 18.00 2.70
N LEU A 181 23.85 18.66 1.81
CA LEU A 181 24.20 18.11 0.50
C LEU A 181 25.16 16.92 0.62
N SER A 182 26.07 16.97 1.59
CA SER A 182 26.93 15.83 1.92
C SER A 182 26.12 14.61 2.35
N ALA A 183 25.13 14.78 3.22
CA ALA A 183 24.28 13.68 3.69
C ALA A 183 23.39 13.11 2.56
N GLU A 184 22.84 13.98 1.73
CA GLU A 184 22.04 13.60 0.55
C GLU A 184 22.89 12.83 -0.47
N SER A 185 24.02 13.40 -0.89
CA SER A 185 24.92 12.77 -1.87
C SER A 185 25.43 11.40 -1.39
N TYR A 186 25.75 11.25 -0.09
CA TYR A 186 26.17 9.97 0.48
C TYR A 186 25.04 8.92 0.45
N SER A 187 23.83 9.32 0.84
CA SER A 187 22.67 8.42 0.90
C SER A 187 22.22 7.98 -0.50
N LEU A 188 22.22 8.90 -1.46
CA LEU A 188 21.98 8.59 -2.87
C LEU A 188 23.04 7.64 -3.42
N SER A 189 24.32 7.93 -3.17
CA SER A 189 25.45 7.08 -3.59
C SER A 189 25.33 5.66 -3.06
N GLN A 190 24.93 5.50 -1.80
CA GLN A 190 24.72 4.19 -1.18
C GLN A 190 23.59 3.42 -1.85
N ASN A 191 22.48 4.08 -2.20
CA ASN A 191 21.36 3.44 -2.90
C ASN A 191 21.78 2.96 -4.29
N ILE A 192 22.45 3.80 -5.08
CA ILE A 192 22.95 3.42 -6.41
C ILE A 192 23.94 2.25 -6.32
N ALA A 193 24.93 2.33 -5.42
CA ALA A 193 25.90 1.25 -5.23
C ALA A 193 25.24 -0.08 -4.82
N ASN A 194 24.22 -0.04 -3.98
CA ASN A 194 23.48 -1.24 -3.56
C ASN A 194 22.70 -1.88 -4.71
N VAL A 195 22.09 -1.09 -5.60
CA VAL A 195 21.38 -1.62 -6.78
C VAL A 195 22.37 -2.19 -7.80
N LEU A 196 23.49 -1.51 -8.04
CA LEU A 196 24.58 -2.00 -8.89
C LEU A 196 25.18 -3.31 -8.34
N GLN A 197 25.30 -3.44 -7.02
CA GLN A 197 25.68 -4.69 -6.37
C GLN A 197 24.67 -5.81 -6.62
N TRP A 198 23.37 -5.49 -6.54
CA TRP A 198 22.30 -6.46 -6.71
C TRP A 198 22.28 -7.07 -8.12
N ILE A 199 22.66 -6.31 -9.15
CA ILE A 199 22.78 -6.83 -10.52
C ILE A 199 24.10 -7.61 -10.77
N GLY A 200 25.00 -7.67 -9.79
CA GLY A 200 26.16 -8.56 -9.80
C GLY A 200 27.54 -7.88 -9.79
N LEU A 201 27.64 -6.56 -9.64
CA LEU A 201 28.94 -5.91 -9.41
C LEU A 201 29.44 -6.13 -7.97
N SER A 202 30.76 -6.22 -7.78
CA SER A 202 31.34 -6.04 -6.43
C SER A 202 31.06 -4.62 -5.95
N ASN A 203 30.91 -4.41 -4.64
CA ASN A 203 30.63 -3.08 -4.07
C ASN A 203 31.80 -2.61 -3.21
N ALA A 204 32.56 -1.63 -3.68
CA ALA A 204 33.68 -1.03 -2.95
C ALA A 204 33.24 0.10 -2.00
N GLY A 205 31.93 0.38 -1.93
CA GLY A 205 31.32 1.35 -1.03
C GLY A 205 31.34 2.79 -1.53
N VAL A 206 30.74 3.66 -0.72
CA VAL A 206 30.74 5.11 -0.94
C VAL A 206 32.03 5.70 -0.37
N LYS A 207 32.70 6.55 -1.15
CA LYS A 207 33.96 7.20 -0.82
C LYS A 207 33.78 8.72 -0.78
N THR A 208 34.59 9.39 0.02
CA THR A 208 34.72 10.86 0.04
C THR A 208 36.21 11.19 0.01
N ARG A 209 36.61 12.29 -0.64
CA ARG A 209 38.02 12.67 -0.72
C ARG A 209 38.19 14.19 -0.59
N ASN A 210 39.02 14.63 0.34
CA ASN A 210 39.40 16.03 0.49
C ASN A 210 40.50 16.40 -0.52
N SER A 211 40.55 17.68 -0.89
CA SER A 211 41.65 18.22 -1.67
C SER A 211 42.98 18.14 -0.91
N ASP A 212 44.04 17.84 -1.64
CA ASP A 212 45.41 17.72 -1.10
C ASP A 212 46.22 19.02 -1.30
N ASP A 213 45.65 20.02 -1.99
CA ASP A 213 46.30 21.27 -2.41
C ASP A 213 46.08 22.44 -1.43
N GLY A 214 45.38 22.18 -0.32
CA GLY A 214 45.10 23.17 0.71
C GLY A 214 43.93 24.11 0.38
N THR A 215 43.23 23.93 -0.74
CA THR A 215 42.04 24.73 -1.10
C THR A 215 40.93 24.54 -0.06
N LYS A 216 40.22 25.63 0.24
CA LYS A 216 39.16 25.69 1.26
C LYS A 216 37.86 26.18 0.69
N TYR A 217 36.74 25.65 1.20
CA TYR A 217 35.43 26.26 1.03
C TYR A 217 35.35 27.59 1.80
N PRO A 218 34.32 28.42 1.56
CA PRO A 218 34.12 29.69 2.27
C PRO A 218 34.08 29.56 3.81
N ASP A 219 33.62 28.41 4.34
CA ASP A 219 33.59 28.13 5.78
C ASP A 219 34.94 27.69 6.37
N GLY A 220 36.00 27.64 5.56
CA GLY A 220 37.35 27.22 5.95
C GLY A 220 37.56 25.71 5.98
N SER A 221 36.55 24.90 5.65
CA SER A 221 36.70 23.44 5.52
C SER A 221 37.46 23.07 4.24
N ALA A 222 38.06 21.88 4.20
CA ALA A 222 38.76 21.40 3.00
C ALA A 222 37.77 21.15 1.86
N THR A 223 38.12 21.56 0.64
CA THR A 223 37.27 21.31 -0.53
C THR A 223 37.25 19.82 -0.89
N ASP A 224 36.26 19.44 -1.67
CA ASP A 224 36.24 18.13 -2.32
C ASP A 224 37.35 18.03 -3.38
N TYR A 225 37.99 16.85 -3.48
CA TYR A 225 39.07 16.62 -4.44
C TYR A 225 38.60 16.66 -5.89
N TYR A 226 37.47 16.02 -6.19
CA TYR A 226 36.95 15.94 -7.56
C TYR A 226 36.14 17.18 -7.90
N SER A 227 36.35 17.71 -9.11
CA SER A 227 35.67 18.91 -9.62
C SER A 227 34.14 18.77 -9.58
N VAL A 228 33.60 17.57 -9.87
CA VAL A 228 32.16 17.28 -9.80
C VAL A 228 31.62 17.51 -8.39
N ASN A 229 32.19 16.84 -7.39
CA ASN A 229 31.74 16.97 -6.00
C ASN A 229 31.93 18.40 -5.48
N HIS A 230 33.04 19.05 -5.83
CA HIS A 230 33.37 20.40 -5.41
C HIS A 230 32.40 21.44 -5.96
N ASN A 231 32.33 21.55 -7.29
CA ASN A 231 31.60 22.66 -7.92
C ASN A 231 30.09 22.49 -7.79
N SER A 232 29.56 21.25 -7.79
CA SER A 232 28.13 21.01 -7.48
C SER A 232 27.75 21.52 -6.08
N LYS A 233 28.62 21.31 -5.09
CA LYS A 233 28.41 21.80 -3.72
C LYS A 233 28.42 23.33 -3.66
N LEU A 234 29.31 23.99 -4.40
CA LEU A 234 29.30 25.45 -4.54
C LEU A 234 28.02 25.96 -5.25
N LEU A 235 27.57 25.25 -6.28
CA LEU A 235 26.36 25.56 -7.04
C LEU A 235 25.06 25.18 -6.31
N GLY A 236 25.16 24.49 -5.18
CA GLY A 236 24.06 24.28 -4.23
C GLY A 236 23.24 23.00 -4.44
N PHE A 237 23.77 21.98 -5.10
CA PHE A 237 23.11 20.68 -5.28
C PHE A 237 24.05 19.49 -5.00
N PRO A 238 23.52 18.31 -4.63
CA PRO A 238 24.32 17.09 -4.54
C PRO A 238 24.92 16.71 -5.90
N GLY A 239 26.24 16.55 -5.92
CA GLY A 239 26.96 15.99 -7.06
C GLY A 239 27.73 14.74 -6.67
N ILE A 240 27.54 13.65 -7.41
CA ILE A 240 28.20 12.36 -7.18
C ILE A 240 28.92 11.88 -8.44
N ILE A 241 29.92 11.02 -8.26
CA ILE A 241 30.59 10.31 -9.36
C ILE A 241 30.37 8.81 -9.13
N VAL A 242 29.70 8.15 -10.07
CA VAL A 242 29.54 6.71 -10.11
C VAL A 242 30.65 6.14 -10.98
N GLU A 243 31.68 5.63 -10.33
CA GLU A 243 32.77 4.89 -10.96
C GLU A 243 32.32 3.43 -11.05
N HIS A 244 31.83 3.00 -12.21
CA HIS A 244 31.23 1.68 -12.38
C HIS A 244 32.29 0.57 -12.40
N ALA A 245 32.09 -0.43 -13.25
CA ALA A 245 32.96 -1.58 -13.40
C ALA A 245 34.36 -1.18 -13.90
N TYR A 246 35.32 -2.09 -13.75
CA TYR A 246 36.72 -1.88 -14.12
C TYR A 246 37.01 -2.34 -15.55
N LEU A 247 37.52 -1.43 -16.38
CA LEU A 247 38.00 -1.71 -17.74
C LEU A 247 39.21 -2.67 -17.79
N THR A 248 39.81 -2.94 -16.63
CA THR A 248 40.94 -3.88 -16.46
C THR A 248 40.51 -5.25 -15.94
N ASN A 249 39.23 -5.44 -15.59
CA ASN A 249 38.72 -6.68 -15.03
C ASN A 249 37.92 -7.50 -16.04
N ALA A 250 38.29 -8.79 -16.16
CA ALA A 250 37.68 -9.66 -17.16
C ALA A 250 36.19 -9.96 -16.90
N SER A 251 35.75 -10.04 -15.64
CA SER A 251 34.34 -10.27 -15.31
C SER A 251 33.50 -9.03 -15.59
N ASP A 252 33.97 -7.86 -15.16
CA ASP A 252 33.30 -6.59 -15.39
C ASP A 252 33.11 -6.33 -16.90
N ILE A 253 34.15 -6.60 -17.69
CA ILE A 253 34.07 -6.54 -19.16
C ILE A 253 33.07 -7.56 -19.69
N ARG A 254 33.19 -8.83 -19.29
CA ARG A 254 32.35 -9.91 -19.85
C ARG A 254 30.86 -9.69 -19.61
N TYR A 255 30.49 -9.31 -18.39
CA TYR A 255 29.09 -9.24 -17.99
C TYR A 255 28.47 -7.87 -18.24
N PHE A 256 29.23 -6.78 -18.09
CA PHE A 256 28.68 -5.43 -18.15
C PHE A 256 29.22 -4.60 -19.32
N LEU A 257 30.53 -4.42 -19.44
CA LEU A 257 31.09 -3.39 -20.34
C LEU A 257 31.21 -3.82 -21.81
N GLY A 258 31.35 -5.12 -22.06
CA GLY A 258 31.64 -5.69 -23.38
C GLY A 258 30.40 -6.04 -24.22
N ASN A 259 29.19 -5.76 -23.72
CA ASN A 259 27.95 -6.08 -24.42
C ASN A 259 26.83 -5.07 -24.12
N GLU A 260 25.90 -4.92 -25.05
CA GLU A 260 24.88 -3.86 -24.98
C GLU A 260 23.82 -4.11 -23.88
N ASN A 261 23.55 -5.37 -23.56
CA ASN A 261 22.65 -5.70 -22.46
C ASN A 261 23.25 -5.33 -21.10
N GLY A 262 24.56 -5.54 -20.92
CA GLY A 262 25.28 -5.16 -19.72
C GLY A 262 25.30 -3.65 -19.48
N LEU A 263 25.57 -2.85 -20.52
CA LEU A 263 25.50 -1.39 -20.44
C LEU A 263 24.09 -0.88 -20.11
N ARG A 264 23.06 -1.52 -20.68
CA ARG A 264 21.67 -1.24 -20.32
C ARG A 264 21.37 -1.59 -18.87
N GLN A 265 21.86 -2.72 -18.37
CA GLN A 265 21.68 -3.11 -16.96
C GLN A 265 22.29 -2.09 -16.01
N LEU A 266 23.48 -1.56 -16.32
CA LEU A 266 24.11 -0.49 -15.52
C LEU A 266 23.22 0.76 -15.49
N GLY A 267 22.79 1.27 -16.65
CA GLY A 267 21.96 2.48 -16.68
C GLY A 267 20.60 2.31 -15.99
N VAL A 268 19.95 1.15 -16.16
CA VAL A 268 18.68 0.85 -15.45
C VAL A 268 18.90 0.75 -13.93
N ALA A 269 20.04 0.21 -13.48
CA ALA A 269 20.40 0.13 -12.08
C ALA A 269 20.63 1.51 -11.45
N ASP A 270 21.31 2.42 -12.16
CA ASP A 270 21.46 3.81 -11.73
C ASP A 270 20.10 4.48 -11.57
N ALA A 271 19.26 4.41 -12.60
CA ALA A 271 17.91 4.96 -12.60
C ALA A 271 17.07 4.41 -11.44
N THR A 272 17.16 3.11 -11.17
CA THR A 272 16.46 2.45 -10.07
C THR A 272 16.99 2.94 -8.71
N GLY A 273 18.30 3.09 -8.55
CA GLY A 273 18.91 3.64 -7.33
C GLY A 273 18.46 5.08 -7.04
N ILE A 274 18.44 5.92 -8.08
CA ILE A 274 17.94 7.30 -8.03
C ILE A 274 16.45 7.32 -7.67
N ALA A 275 15.64 6.53 -8.36
CA ALA A 275 14.20 6.45 -8.11
C ALA A 275 13.88 5.97 -6.70
N ASN A 276 14.59 4.96 -6.20
CA ASN A 276 14.41 4.45 -4.82
C ASN A 276 14.76 5.52 -3.78
N TYR A 277 15.85 6.27 -3.99
CA TYR A 277 16.25 7.31 -3.06
C TYR A 277 15.23 8.45 -2.99
N TYR A 278 14.76 8.92 -4.16
CA TYR A 278 13.82 10.03 -4.26
C TYR A 278 12.34 9.62 -4.15
N GLY A 279 12.06 8.33 -3.92
CA GLY A 279 10.68 7.82 -3.78
C GLY A 279 9.84 7.95 -5.06
N LEU A 280 10.48 7.89 -6.22
CA LEU A 280 9.78 7.97 -7.51
C LEU A 280 9.00 6.68 -7.79
N SER A 281 7.87 6.81 -8.48
CA SER A 281 7.07 5.67 -8.94
C SER A 281 6.83 5.75 -10.44
N LYS A 282 6.78 4.60 -11.11
CA LYS A 282 6.47 4.55 -12.54
C LYS A 282 5.02 4.92 -12.81
N GLU A 283 4.77 5.49 -13.99
CA GLU A 283 3.40 5.73 -14.44
C GLU A 283 2.63 4.41 -14.62
N ASP A 284 1.50 4.27 -13.93
CA ASP A 284 0.64 3.09 -14.06
C ASP A 284 -0.38 3.30 -15.19
N TYR A 285 -0.14 2.62 -16.31
CA TYR A 285 -1.04 2.55 -17.45
C TYR A 285 -1.83 1.25 -17.51
N SER A 286 -1.67 0.33 -16.56
CA SER A 286 -2.20 -1.04 -16.64
C SER A 286 -3.73 -1.11 -16.70
N ALA A 287 -4.44 -0.10 -16.22
CA ALA A 287 -5.89 -0.01 -16.36
C ALA A 287 -6.33 0.47 -17.76
N ALA A 288 -5.51 1.28 -18.42
CA ALA A 288 -5.77 1.87 -19.73
C ALA A 288 -5.18 1.04 -20.89
N PHE A 289 -4.21 0.17 -20.61
CA PHE A 289 -3.47 -0.60 -21.59
C PHE A 289 -3.31 -2.07 -21.17
N ASP A 290 -3.90 -2.96 -21.96
CA ASP A 290 -3.66 -4.40 -21.97
C ASP A 290 -3.03 -4.73 -23.33
N ALA A 291 -1.74 -5.10 -23.33
CA ALA A 291 -0.98 -5.33 -24.56
C ALA A 291 -1.63 -6.38 -25.47
N SER A 292 -2.14 -7.46 -24.89
CA SER A 292 -2.84 -8.52 -25.61
C SER A 292 -4.16 -8.03 -26.18
N TYR A 293 -4.94 -7.24 -25.43
CA TYR A 293 -6.16 -6.63 -25.95
C TYR A 293 -5.85 -5.71 -27.13
N TYR A 294 -4.90 -4.79 -26.97
CA TYR A 294 -4.54 -3.80 -27.97
C TYR A 294 -4.00 -4.43 -29.27
N TYR A 295 -3.08 -5.39 -29.12
CA TYR A 295 -2.53 -6.16 -30.24
C TYR A 295 -3.62 -6.90 -31.04
N ASN A 296 -4.56 -7.55 -30.34
CA ASN A 296 -5.62 -8.33 -31.01
C ASN A 296 -6.75 -7.46 -31.57
N HIS A 297 -6.91 -6.23 -31.08
CA HIS A 297 -7.95 -5.31 -31.54
C HIS A 297 -7.55 -4.55 -32.82
N TYR A 298 -6.25 -4.33 -33.05
CA TYR A 298 -5.73 -3.51 -34.13
C TYR A 298 -4.75 -4.27 -35.02
N GLY A 299 -5.23 -4.73 -36.18
CA GLY A 299 -4.45 -5.57 -37.11
C GLY A 299 -3.20 -4.89 -37.69
N ASP A 300 -3.22 -3.57 -37.84
CA ASP A 300 -2.06 -2.78 -38.29
C ASP A 300 -0.87 -2.87 -37.33
N LEU A 301 -1.13 -2.99 -36.03
CA LEU A 301 -0.06 -3.14 -35.03
C LEU A 301 0.58 -4.53 -35.09
N GLN A 302 -0.20 -5.54 -35.48
CA GLN A 302 0.31 -6.91 -35.65
C GLN A 302 1.35 -6.97 -36.76
N GLU A 303 1.07 -6.28 -37.87
CA GLU A 303 1.96 -6.19 -39.02
C GLU A 303 3.20 -5.33 -38.73
N ALA A 304 3.03 -4.19 -38.06
CA ALA A 304 4.11 -3.24 -37.83
C ALA A 304 5.11 -3.65 -36.74
N TYR A 305 4.64 -4.26 -35.64
CA TYR A 305 5.44 -4.48 -34.44
C TYR A 305 5.55 -5.95 -34.01
N GLY A 306 4.67 -6.84 -34.48
CA GLY A 306 4.50 -8.15 -33.85
C GLY A 306 4.07 -8.02 -32.38
N TYR A 307 4.20 -9.11 -31.60
CA TYR A 307 3.89 -9.06 -30.17
C TYR A 307 5.10 -8.54 -29.37
N ASP A 308 5.21 -7.22 -29.29
CA ASP A 308 6.17 -6.50 -28.43
C ASP A 308 5.40 -5.55 -27.51
N GLU A 309 5.27 -5.92 -26.24
CA GLU A 309 4.48 -5.15 -25.27
C GLU A 309 4.98 -3.71 -25.10
N LYS A 310 6.30 -3.50 -25.18
CA LYS A 310 6.89 -2.17 -25.03
C LYS A 310 6.60 -1.32 -26.25
N ALA A 311 6.83 -1.85 -27.45
CA ALA A 311 6.54 -1.12 -28.69
C ALA A 311 5.04 -0.78 -28.80
N LEU A 312 4.16 -1.69 -28.37
CA LEU A 312 2.72 -1.47 -28.33
C LEU A 312 2.33 -0.38 -27.32
N LEU A 313 2.94 -0.36 -26.13
CA LEU A 313 2.72 0.69 -25.14
C LEU A 313 3.22 2.05 -25.66
N ASP A 314 4.44 2.08 -26.23
CA ASP A 314 5.01 3.29 -26.82
C ASP A 314 4.12 3.83 -27.95
N HIS A 315 3.60 2.95 -28.80
CA HIS A 315 2.63 3.33 -29.84
C HIS A 315 1.34 3.88 -29.24
N PHE A 316 0.77 3.20 -28.25
CA PHE A 316 -0.46 3.64 -27.58
C PHE A 316 -0.30 5.04 -26.96
N LEU A 317 0.79 5.27 -26.22
CA LEU A 317 1.02 6.53 -25.51
C LEU A 317 1.33 7.69 -26.46
N ASN A 318 2.00 7.45 -27.58
CA ASN A 318 2.45 8.52 -28.49
C ASN A 318 1.48 8.79 -29.64
N TYR A 319 0.69 7.79 -30.06
CA TYR A 319 -0.23 7.90 -31.20
C TYR A 319 -1.65 7.42 -30.84
N GLY A 320 -1.78 6.22 -30.28
CA GLY A 320 -3.06 5.56 -30.04
C GLY A 320 -4.05 6.39 -29.21
N LEU A 321 -3.58 7.09 -28.16
CA LEU A 321 -4.42 7.97 -27.36
C LEU A 321 -5.02 9.13 -28.17
N ALA A 322 -4.22 9.78 -29.01
CA ALA A 322 -4.67 10.90 -29.83
C ALA A 322 -5.63 10.45 -30.95
N GLU A 323 -5.43 9.23 -31.45
CA GLU A 323 -6.32 8.56 -32.41
C GLU A 323 -7.62 8.06 -31.77
N GLY A 324 -7.73 8.08 -30.44
CA GLY A 324 -8.89 7.57 -29.71
C GLY A 324 -8.96 6.04 -29.67
N ARG A 325 -7.83 5.35 -29.87
CA ARG A 325 -7.78 3.88 -29.80
C ARG A 325 -8.04 3.37 -28.38
N VAL A 326 -8.70 2.22 -28.29
CA VAL A 326 -9.06 1.54 -27.05
C VAL A 326 -8.09 0.39 -26.81
N ALA A 327 -7.23 0.53 -25.80
CA ALA A 327 -6.23 -0.48 -25.45
C ALA A 327 -6.60 -1.36 -24.26
N SER A 328 -7.80 -1.19 -23.69
CA SER A 328 -8.26 -1.94 -22.52
C SER A 328 -9.78 -2.14 -22.56
N PRO A 329 -10.31 -3.30 -22.11
CA PRO A 329 -11.74 -3.54 -22.06
C PRO A 329 -12.46 -2.70 -20.99
N ILE A 330 -11.74 -2.05 -20.07
CA ILE A 330 -12.29 -1.26 -18.97
C ILE A 330 -12.07 0.25 -19.12
N PHE A 331 -11.37 0.70 -20.17
CA PHE A 331 -11.01 2.10 -20.34
C PHE A 331 -11.03 2.54 -21.81
N ASP A 332 -11.73 3.64 -22.07
CA ASP A 332 -11.77 4.33 -23.36
C ASP A 332 -11.51 5.82 -23.07
N ILE A 333 -10.42 6.36 -23.61
CA ILE A 333 -10.00 7.75 -23.36
C ILE A 333 -11.07 8.77 -23.76
N THR A 334 -11.77 8.52 -24.87
CA THR A 334 -12.82 9.41 -25.37
C THR A 334 -14.02 9.40 -24.43
N TYR A 335 -14.42 8.21 -23.97
CA TYR A 335 -15.48 8.05 -22.98
C TYR A 335 -15.09 8.70 -21.64
N TYR A 336 -13.91 8.37 -21.11
CA TYR A 336 -13.50 8.80 -19.79
C TYR A 336 -13.32 10.32 -19.73
N LYS A 337 -12.65 10.93 -20.73
CA LYS A 337 -12.52 12.39 -20.81
C LYS A 337 -13.88 13.08 -20.90
N LYS A 338 -14.81 12.56 -21.72
CA LYS A 338 -16.15 13.14 -21.89
C LYS A 338 -16.97 13.12 -20.59
N ASN A 339 -16.86 12.06 -19.80
CA ASN A 339 -17.71 11.85 -18.61
C ASN A 339 -17.11 12.41 -17.30
N ASN A 340 -15.89 12.94 -17.30
CA ASN A 340 -15.20 13.44 -16.11
C ASN A 340 -14.74 14.89 -16.32
N GLN A 341 -15.68 15.83 -16.20
CA GLN A 341 -15.46 17.26 -16.48
C GLN A 341 -14.47 17.93 -15.53
N ASP A 342 -14.35 17.41 -14.30
CA ASP A 342 -13.33 17.80 -13.33
C ASP A 342 -11.90 17.56 -13.88
N LEU A 343 -11.69 16.43 -14.56
CA LEU A 343 -10.41 16.10 -15.18
C LEU A 343 -10.15 16.92 -16.44
N VAL A 344 -11.21 17.29 -17.18
CA VAL A 344 -11.08 18.20 -18.34
C VAL A 344 -10.51 19.55 -17.91
N ALA A 345 -11.01 20.10 -16.80
CA ALA A 345 -10.49 21.34 -16.23
C ALA A 345 -9.03 21.20 -15.76
N ALA A 346 -8.66 20.05 -15.18
CA ALA A 346 -7.33 19.84 -14.63
C ALA A 346 -6.26 19.48 -15.68
N TYR A 347 -6.60 18.66 -16.67
CA TYR A 347 -5.63 18.04 -17.58
C TYR A 347 -5.75 18.52 -19.03
N GLY A 348 -6.88 19.11 -19.43
CA GLY A 348 -7.09 19.58 -20.79
C GLY A 348 -6.85 18.46 -21.82
N ASN A 349 -5.81 18.62 -22.65
CA ASN A 349 -5.43 17.70 -23.72
C ASN A 349 -4.29 16.73 -23.36
N ASP A 350 -3.84 16.71 -22.10
CA ASP A 350 -2.85 15.75 -21.62
C ASP A 350 -3.51 14.37 -21.40
N LEU A 351 -3.66 13.61 -22.48
CA LEU A 351 -4.40 12.34 -22.47
C LEU A 351 -3.77 11.28 -21.57
N LYS A 352 -2.45 11.28 -21.42
CA LYS A 352 -1.70 10.35 -20.55
C LYS A 352 -2.13 10.49 -19.09
N LYS A 353 -2.39 11.72 -18.61
CA LYS A 353 -2.90 11.97 -17.25
C LYS A 353 -4.26 11.36 -16.97
N TYR A 354 -5.13 11.22 -17.96
CA TYR A 354 -6.42 10.53 -17.76
C TYR A 354 -6.22 9.04 -17.54
N CYS A 355 -5.27 8.42 -18.25
CA CYS A 355 -4.94 7.01 -18.07
C CYS A 355 -4.39 6.74 -16.67
N THR A 356 -3.39 7.52 -16.24
CA THR A 356 -2.79 7.37 -14.91
C THR A 356 -3.79 7.72 -13.81
N HIS A 357 -4.61 8.76 -13.99
CA HIS A 357 -5.69 9.09 -13.05
C HIS A 357 -6.66 7.91 -12.88
N PHE A 358 -7.09 7.28 -13.98
CA PHE A 358 -8.01 6.15 -13.87
C PHE A 358 -7.38 4.97 -13.11
N ALA A 359 -6.11 4.67 -13.40
CA ALA A 359 -5.38 3.60 -12.73
C ALA A 359 -5.20 3.85 -11.22
N VAL A 360 -4.83 5.07 -10.84
CA VAL A 360 -4.50 5.43 -9.46
C VAL A 360 -5.73 5.77 -8.61
N TYR A 361 -6.65 6.57 -9.15
CA TYR A 361 -7.80 7.10 -8.43
C TYR A 361 -9.12 6.57 -8.96
N GLY A 362 -9.32 6.58 -10.28
CA GLY A 362 -10.62 6.28 -10.89
C GLY A 362 -11.19 4.91 -10.54
N MET A 363 -10.37 3.86 -10.50
CA MET A 363 -10.82 2.52 -10.09
C MET A 363 -11.23 2.46 -8.60
N ASN A 364 -10.54 3.18 -7.72
CA ASN A 364 -10.87 3.25 -6.29
C ASN A 364 -12.17 4.03 -6.06
N GLU A 365 -12.36 5.10 -6.82
CA GLU A 365 -13.58 5.93 -6.78
C GLU A 365 -14.78 5.27 -7.46
N GLY A 366 -14.59 4.15 -8.16
CA GLY A 366 -15.63 3.47 -8.92
C GLY A 366 -16.07 4.20 -10.19
N ARG A 367 -15.19 5.05 -10.76
CA ARG A 367 -15.48 5.78 -12.00
C ARG A 367 -15.63 4.82 -13.18
N GLN A 368 -16.53 5.15 -14.09
CA GLN A 368 -16.73 4.35 -15.28
C GLN A 368 -15.70 4.73 -16.36
N GLY A 369 -14.78 3.82 -16.67
CA GLY A 369 -13.69 4.03 -17.63
C GLY A 369 -14.12 3.92 -19.11
N CYS A 370 -15.13 3.11 -19.41
CA CYS A 370 -15.67 2.92 -20.75
C CYS A 370 -17.19 2.64 -20.71
N ALA A 371 -17.88 2.76 -21.84
CA ALA A 371 -19.34 2.54 -21.90
C ALA A 371 -19.75 1.07 -21.61
N SER A 372 -18.92 0.11 -21.98
CA SER A 372 -19.21 -1.33 -21.91
C SER A 372 -18.99 -1.96 -20.52
N PHE A 373 -18.30 -1.26 -19.61
CA PHE A 373 -18.00 -1.76 -18.27
C PHE A 373 -18.28 -0.73 -17.17
N ASN A 374 -19.13 -1.10 -16.21
CA ASN A 374 -19.39 -0.33 -14.99
C ASN A 374 -19.17 -1.23 -13.77
N VAL A 375 -18.19 -0.87 -12.91
CA VAL A 375 -17.78 -1.73 -11.79
C VAL A 375 -18.91 -1.99 -10.79
N ASN A 376 -19.82 -1.03 -10.58
CA ASN A 376 -20.92 -1.18 -9.64
C ASN A 376 -21.97 -2.16 -10.19
N SER A 377 -22.28 -2.07 -11.48
CA SER A 377 -23.10 -3.07 -12.17
C SER A 377 -22.46 -4.46 -12.08
N TYR A 378 -21.17 -4.56 -12.36
CA TYR A 378 -20.44 -5.82 -12.35
C TYR A 378 -20.43 -6.45 -10.94
N LYS A 379 -20.22 -5.64 -9.90
CA LYS A 379 -20.31 -6.05 -8.49
C LYS A 379 -21.71 -6.56 -8.13
N LEU A 380 -22.77 -5.88 -8.55
CA LEU A 380 -24.16 -6.32 -8.29
C LEU A 380 -24.50 -7.64 -9.00
N GLN A 381 -23.97 -7.85 -10.20
CA GLN A 381 -24.27 -9.00 -11.04
C GLN A 381 -23.68 -10.33 -10.53
N TYR A 382 -22.54 -10.29 -9.83
CA TYR A 382 -21.73 -11.49 -9.57
C TYR A 382 -21.45 -11.70 -8.06
N ALA A 383 -22.21 -12.60 -7.44
CA ALA A 383 -22.08 -12.93 -6.01
C ALA A 383 -20.74 -13.60 -5.65
N ASP A 384 -20.18 -14.40 -6.57
CA ASP A 384 -18.85 -14.99 -6.44
C ASP A 384 -17.76 -13.92 -6.25
N LEU A 385 -17.86 -12.82 -7.01
CA LEU A 385 -16.93 -11.71 -6.90
C LEU A 385 -17.16 -10.88 -5.63
N ARG A 386 -18.41 -10.69 -5.21
CA ARG A 386 -18.72 -10.08 -3.90
C ARG A 386 -18.15 -10.87 -2.74
N GLN A 387 -18.23 -12.19 -2.81
CA GLN A 387 -17.61 -13.07 -1.82
C GLN A 387 -16.09 -12.99 -1.83
N ALA A 388 -15.47 -12.91 -3.01
CA ALA A 388 -14.00 -12.87 -3.14
C ALA A 388 -13.39 -11.51 -2.81
N TYR A 389 -14.05 -10.40 -3.19
CA TYR A 389 -13.46 -9.07 -3.21
C TYR A 389 -14.14 -8.08 -2.27
N GLY A 390 -15.34 -8.38 -1.79
CA GLY A 390 -16.07 -7.47 -0.90
C GLY A 390 -16.28 -6.10 -1.56
N ASN A 391 -15.76 -5.05 -0.91
CA ASN A 391 -15.84 -3.66 -1.37
C ASN A 391 -14.58 -3.16 -2.11
N ASP A 392 -13.60 -4.02 -2.38
CA ASP A 392 -12.38 -3.68 -3.11
C ASP A 392 -12.66 -3.54 -4.60
N LEU A 393 -13.15 -2.37 -5.02
CA LEU A 393 -13.53 -2.06 -6.41
C LEU A 393 -12.40 -2.34 -7.41
N PRO A 394 -11.13 -1.94 -7.18
CA PRO A 394 -10.02 -2.26 -8.09
C PRO A 394 -9.90 -3.74 -8.46
N LYS A 395 -10.20 -4.67 -7.54
CA LYS A 395 -10.17 -6.11 -7.86
C LYS A 395 -11.23 -6.51 -8.89
N TYR A 396 -12.38 -5.85 -8.93
CA TYR A 396 -13.42 -6.12 -9.94
C TYR A 396 -12.98 -5.66 -11.34
N TYR A 397 -12.35 -4.48 -11.46
CA TYR A 397 -11.76 -4.01 -12.71
C TYR A 397 -10.70 -4.99 -13.23
N LYS A 398 -9.76 -5.35 -12.36
CA LYS A 398 -8.67 -6.30 -12.68
C LYS A 398 -9.21 -7.67 -13.06
N HIS A 399 -10.22 -8.18 -12.36
CA HIS A 399 -10.88 -9.43 -12.73
C HIS A 399 -11.54 -9.34 -14.09
N TYR A 400 -12.29 -8.27 -14.38
CA TYR A 400 -12.96 -8.14 -15.67
C TYR A 400 -11.95 -8.09 -16.82
N MET A 401 -10.90 -7.30 -16.68
CA MET A 401 -9.82 -7.20 -17.67
C MET A 401 -9.14 -8.54 -17.91
N LYS A 402 -8.79 -9.27 -16.84
CA LYS A 402 -8.02 -10.52 -16.93
C LYS A 402 -8.85 -11.72 -17.36
N TYR A 403 -10.10 -11.81 -16.90
CA TYR A 403 -10.96 -12.98 -17.04
C TYR A 403 -12.35 -12.63 -17.55
N GLY A 404 -13.05 -11.70 -16.90
CA GLY A 404 -14.48 -11.45 -17.12
C GLY A 404 -14.83 -11.08 -18.56
N TYR A 405 -13.98 -10.31 -19.25
CA TYR A 405 -14.14 -9.98 -20.66
C TYR A 405 -14.08 -11.24 -21.54
N ARG A 406 -13.11 -12.14 -21.30
CA ARG A 406 -12.92 -13.40 -22.05
C ARG A 406 -13.99 -14.44 -21.73
N GLU A 407 -14.52 -14.41 -20.52
CA GLU A 407 -15.64 -15.26 -20.07
C GLU A 407 -17.00 -14.76 -20.57
N ASN A 408 -17.05 -13.65 -21.31
CA ASN A 408 -18.29 -12.99 -21.73
C ASN A 408 -19.20 -12.60 -20.55
N ARG A 409 -18.61 -12.25 -19.40
CA ARG A 409 -19.38 -11.74 -18.26
C ARG A 409 -19.97 -10.36 -18.60
N LYS A 410 -21.19 -10.10 -18.13
CA LYS A 410 -21.91 -8.83 -18.34
C LYS A 410 -21.30 -7.72 -17.50
N GLY A 411 -20.62 -6.78 -18.14
CA GLY A 411 -19.93 -5.66 -17.47
C GLY A 411 -20.82 -4.48 -17.07
N THR A 412 -22.06 -4.38 -17.58
CA THR A 412 -22.94 -3.21 -17.38
C THR A 412 -24.43 -3.61 -17.35
N GLY A 413 -25.30 -2.68 -16.94
CA GLY A 413 -26.77 -2.80 -16.98
C GLY A 413 -27.44 -3.46 -15.76
N CYS A 414 -26.69 -3.96 -14.79
CA CYS A 414 -27.24 -4.54 -13.57
C CYS A 414 -27.53 -3.45 -12.52
N THR A 415 -28.78 -3.32 -12.11
CA THR A 415 -29.25 -2.29 -11.16
C THR A 415 -29.65 -2.84 -9.80
N SER A 416 -29.72 -4.17 -9.66
CA SER A 416 -30.09 -4.85 -8.41
C SER A 416 -29.21 -6.08 -8.19
N ARG A 417 -28.91 -6.34 -6.92
CA ARG A 417 -28.07 -7.46 -6.51
C ARG A 417 -28.61 -8.80 -7.01
N GLN A 418 -27.76 -9.56 -7.70
CA GLN A 418 -28.04 -10.93 -8.15
C GLN A 418 -27.38 -11.92 -7.19
N GLY A 419 -28.19 -12.84 -6.64
CA GLY A 419 -27.76 -13.75 -5.56
C GLY A 419 -27.37 -13.01 -4.27
N TYR A 420 -26.81 -13.71 -3.30
CA TYR A 420 -26.25 -13.12 -2.07
C TYR A 420 -25.10 -13.95 -1.53
N VAL A 421 -24.18 -13.29 -0.80
CA VAL A 421 -23.08 -13.97 -0.10
C VAL A 421 -23.58 -14.64 1.19
N THR A 422 -23.05 -15.82 1.51
CA THR A 422 -23.29 -16.52 2.79
C THR A 422 -22.01 -16.82 3.56
N GLN A 423 -20.84 -16.54 2.96
CA GLN A 423 -19.56 -16.80 3.59
C GLN A 423 -18.94 -15.52 4.16
N TYR A 424 -18.44 -15.62 5.39
CA TYR A 424 -17.72 -14.54 6.05
C TYR A 424 -16.60 -15.13 6.91
N ASN A 425 -15.37 -14.59 6.77
CA ASN A 425 -14.16 -15.08 7.43
C ASN A 425 -13.95 -16.61 7.32
N GLY A 426 -14.24 -17.18 6.14
CA GLY A 426 -14.07 -18.61 5.87
C GLY A 426 -15.16 -19.53 6.44
N VAL A 427 -16.21 -18.97 7.04
CA VAL A 427 -17.34 -19.72 7.60
C VAL A 427 -18.57 -19.55 6.70
N ASP A 428 -19.24 -20.65 6.35
CA ASP A 428 -20.50 -20.63 5.60
C ASP A 428 -21.72 -20.60 6.54
N TYR A 429 -22.47 -19.51 6.46
CA TYR A 429 -23.67 -19.26 7.26
C TYR A 429 -24.98 -19.68 6.56
N SER A 430 -24.90 -20.27 5.36
CA SER A 430 -26.07 -20.63 4.53
C SER A 430 -27.15 -21.44 5.24
N SER A 431 -26.80 -22.20 6.28
CA SER A 431 -27.74 -22.99 7.08
C SER A 431 -28.59 -22.18 8.06
N VAL A 432 -28.15 -20.98 8.43
CA VAL A 432 -28.83 -20.11 9.41
C VAL A 432 -29.11 -18.70 8.89
N TYR A 433 -28.64 -18.39 7.67
CA TYR A 433 -28.71 -17.06 7.08
C TYR A 433 -29.25 -17.10 5.64
N ASN A 434 -30.21 -16.21 5.38
CA ASN A 434 -30.70 -15.83 4.07
C ASN A 434 -30.83 -14.30 4.06
N CYS A 435 -30.09 -13.63 3.18
CA CYS A 435 -30.00 -12.17 3.22
C CYS A 435 -31.37 -11.50 3.03
N ASP A 436 -32.19 -12.01 2.10
CA ASP A 436 -33.51 -11.43 1.81
C ASP A 436 -34.49 -11.64 2.95
N TYR A 437 -34.49 -12.83 3.57
CA TYR A 437 -35.26 -13.10 4.78
C TYR A 437 -34.84 -12.15 5.90
N TYR A 438 -33.53 -12.00 6.11
CA TYR A 438 -33.01 -11.17 7.19
C TYR A 438 -33.40 -9.70 7.02
N LEU A 439 -33.25 -9.15 5.81
CA LEU A 439 -33.68 -7.78 5.49
C LEU A 439 -35.20 -7.59 5.58
N ALA A 440 -35.99 -8.58 5.17
CA ALA A 440 -37.45 -8.52 5.25
C ALA A 440 -37.96 -8.48 6.70
N ASN A 441 -37.23 -9.10 7.64
CA ASN A 441 -37.63 -9.20 9.05
C ASN A 441 -36.90 -8.21 9.97
N ASN A 442 -35.98 -7.40 9.45
CA ASN A 442 -35.18 -6.45 10.23
C ASN A 442 -35.11 -5.11 9.49
N ALA A 443 -36.15 -4.29 9.67
CA ALA A 443 -36.28 -3.00 8.99
C ALA A 443 -35.13 -2.02 9.32
N ASP A 444 -34.60 -2.07 10.54
CA ASP A 444 -33.43 -1.30 10.97
C ASP A 444 -32.19 -1.63 10.13
N VAL A 445 -31.92 -2.93 9.90
CA VAL A 445 -30.79 -3.39 9.08
C VAL A 445 -30.99 -2.98 7.62
N LYS A 446 -32.21 -3.13 7.09
CA LYS A 446 -32.54 -2.69 5.73
C LYS A 446 -32.39 -1.18 5.54
N ASN A 447 -32.77 -0.39 6.54
CA ASN A 447 -32.60 1.07 6.50
C ASN A 447 -31.12 1.48 6.60
N ALA A 448 -30.30 0.73 7.35
CA ALA A 448 -28.88 1.03 7.52
C ALA A 448 -28.03 0.69 6.28
N TYR A 449 -28.29 -0.44 5.62
CA TYR A 449 -27.43 -0.96 4.55
C TYR A 449 -28.09 -1.03 3.17
N GLY A 450 -29.39 -0.77 3.08
CA GLY A 450 -30.16 -0.96 1.86
C GLY A 450 -30.35 -2.43 1.48
N SER A 451 -30.69 -2.69 0.22
CA SER A 451 -30.98 -4.05 -0.27
C SER A 451 -29.85 -4.67 -1.10
N ASN A 452 -28.83 -3.89 -1.46
CA ASN A 452 -27.79 -4.30 -2.41
C ASN A 452 -26.44 -4.64 -1.75
N ASP A 453 -26.20 -4.25 -0.50
CA ASP A 453 -24.95 -4.55 0.23
C ASP A 453 -25.10 -5.82 1.09
N ASP A 454 -25.17 -6.97 0.42
CA ASP A 454 -25.27 -8.28 1.09
C ASP A 454 -24.07 -8.60 1.99
N ILE A 455 -22.89 -8.06 1.69
CA ILE A 455 -21.68 -8.21 2.49
C ILE A 455 -21.84 -7.52 3.84
N ALA A 456 -22.25 -6.24 3.86
CA ALA A 456 -22.48 -5.50 5.10
C ALA A 456 -23.62 -6.12 5.93
N VAL A 457 -24.68 -6.59 5.26
CA VAL A 457 -25.81 -7.25 5.93
C VAL A 457 -25.38 -8.58 6.57
N LEU A 458 -24.54 -9.37 5.90
CA LEU A 458 -23.98 -10.60 6.48
C LEU A 458 -23.05 -10.28 7.66
N GLN A 459 -22.19 -9.27 7.53
CA GLN A 459 -21.33 -8.80 8.62
C GLN A 459 -22.13 -8.39 9.85
N HIS A 460 -23.23 -7.64 9.64
CA HIS A 460 -24.13 -7.27 10.72
C HIS A 460 -24.74 -8.49 11.40
N PHE A 461 -25.26 -9.45 10.63
CA PHE A 461 -25.81 -10.68 11.19
C PHE A 461 -24.79 -11.42 12.05
N VAL A 462 -23.56 -11.60 11.57
CA VAL A 462 -22.53 -12.37 12.28
C VAL A 462 -22.02 -11.65 13.53
N ASN A 463 -21.83 -10.33 13.45
CA ASN A 463 -21.23 -9.55 14.55
C ASN A 463 -22.26 -9.18 15.64
N TYR A 464 -23.51 -8.93 15.24
CA TYR A 464 -24.57 -8.44 16.13
C TYR A 464 -25.78 -9.37 16.14
N GLY A 465 -26.34 -9.68 14.97
CA GLY A 465 -27.61 -10.40 14.86
C GLY A 465 -27.65 -11.76 15.58
N MET A 466 -26.58 -12.54 15.52
CA MET A 466 -26.47 -13.83 16.22
C MET A 466 -26.45 -13.68 17.75
N ASN A 467 -25.80 -12.64 18.28
CA ASN A 467 -25.76 -12.35 19.72
C ASN A 467 -27.13 -11.87 20.22
N GLU A 468 -27.83 -11.10 19.39
CA GLU A 468 -29.18 -10.60 19.67
C GLU A 468 -30.29 -11.66 19.50
N GLY A 469 -29.96 -12.81 18.90
CA GLY A 469 -30.93 -13.88 18.62
C GLY A 469 -31.83 -13.60 17.43
N ARG A 470 -31.43 -12.71 16.52
CA ARG A 470 -32.23 -12.36 15.35
C ARG A 470 -32.35 -13.54 14.39
N GLN A 471 -33.57 -13.79 13.92
CA GLN A 471 -33.81 -14.83 12.93
C GLN A 471 -33.43 -14.32 11.53
N ALA A 472 -32.43 -14.95 10.93
CA ALA A 472 -31.96 -14.60 9.57
C ALA A 472 -32.34 -15.62 8.51
N SER A 473 -33.03 -16.70 8.86
CA SER A 473 -33.55 -17.70 7.94
C SER A 473 -34.86 -18.27 8.46
N SER A 474 -35.76 -18.66 7.57
CA SER A 474 -37.00 -19.36 7.93
C SER A 474 -36.73 -20.72 8.57
N ASN A 475 -35.54 -21.31 8.33
CA ASN A 475 -35.22 -22.68 8.72
C ASN A 475 -34.49 -22.79 10.07
N PHE A 476 -34.14 -21.67 10.71
CA PHE A 476 -33.42 -21.67 11.98
C PHE A 476 -33.85 -20.49 12.86
N ASN A 477 -34.29 -20.77 14.09
CA ASN A 477 -34.55 -19.78 15.13
C ASN A 477 -33.81 -20.18 16.41
N ALA A 478 -32.84 -19.37 16.85
CA ALA A 478 -32.00 -19.69 18.01
C ALA A 478 -32.80 -19.84 19.31
N ILE A 479 -33.90 -19.08 19.47
CA ILE A 479 -34.76 -19.17 20.65
C ILE A 479 -35.50 -20.51 20.65
N SER A 480 -36.12 -20.89 19.51
CA SER A 480 -36.76 -22.21 19.39
C SER A 480 -35.78 -23.34 19.61
N TYR A 481 -34.60 -23.28 18.98
CA TYR A 481 -33.57 -24.29 19.13
C TYR A 481 -33.07 -24.42 20.58
N ARG A 482 -32.90 -23.29 21.28
CA ARG A 482 -32.58 -23.26 22.71
C ARG A 482 -33.68 -23.92 23.55
N LEU A 483 -34.95 -23.59 23.32
CA LEU A 483 -36.07 -24.13 24.09
C LEU A 483 -36.26 -25.63 23.88
N GLN A 484 -35.93 -26.13 22.69
CA GLN A 484 -36.10 -27.52 22.33
C GLN A 484 -35.08 -28.47 22.99
N TYR A 485 -33.85 -28.02 23.22
CA TYR A 485 -32.72 -28.90 23.54
C TYR A 485 -32.06 -28.58 24.88
N VAL A 486 -32.34 -29.40 25.90
CA VAL A 486 -31.81 -29.22 27.27
C VAL A 486 -30.30 -29.40 27.36
N ASP A 487 -29.73 -30.31 26.58
CA ASP A 487 -28.29 -30.52 26.49
C ASP A 487 -27.57 -29.23 26.07
N LEU A 488 -28.14 -28.49 25.12
CA LEU A 488 -27.59 -27.21 24.68
C LEU A 488 -27.81 -26.10 25.70
N ARG A 489 -28.93 -26.09 26.42
CA ARG A 489 -29.15 -25.14 27.53
C ARG A 489 -28.17 -25.36 28.67
N ASN A 490 -27.87 -26.61 28.99
CA ASN A 490 -26.85 -26.96 29.97
C ASN A 490 -25.45 -26.55 29.51
N ALA A 491 -25.15 -26.69 28.22
CA ALA A 491 -23.84 -26.35 27.67
C ALA A 491 -23.61 -24.84 27.48
N TYR A 492 -24.62 -24.11 26.97
CA TYR A 492 -24.46 -22.72 26.50
C TYR A 492 -25.26 -21.70 27.30
N GLY A 493 -26.24 -22.12 28.08
CA GLY A 493 -27.10 -21.21 28.85
C GLY A 493 -27.75 -20.15 27.97
N GLY A 494 -27.55 -18.88 28.30
CA GLY A 494 -28.09 -17.72 27.55
C GLY A 494 -27.28 -17.28 26.33
N GLN A 495 -26.17 -17.94 25.99
CA GLN A 495 -25.28 -17.51 24.91
C GLN A 495 -25.86 -17.86 23.53
N LEU A 496 -26.75 -16.99 23.01
CA LEU A 496 -27.51 -17.26 21.79
C LEU A 496 -26.63 -17.58 20.57
N LYS A 497 -25.48 -16.91 20.42
CA LYS A 497 -24.53 -17.17 19.33
C LYS A 497 -24.08 -18.64 19.27
N SER A 498 -23.84 -19.28 20.41
CA SER A 498 -23.40 -20.68 20.48
C SER A 498 -24.43 -21.65 19.88
N TYR A 499 -25.72 -21.31 19.93
CA TYR A 499 -26.79 -22.12 19.33
C TYR A 499 -26.74 -22.11 17.81
N TYR A 500 -26.43 -20.96 17.19
CA TYR A 500 -26.19 -20.88 15.74
C TYR A 500 -24.96 -21.72 15.38
N GLU A 501 -23.85 -21.54 16.10
CA GLU A 501 -22.59 -22.25 15.84
C GLU A 501 -22.75 -23.77 15.96
N HIS A 502 -23.48 -24.24 16.98
CA HIS A 502 -23.79 -25.65 17.12
C HIS A 502 -24.63 -26.16 15.94
N TYR A 503 -25.68 -25.43 15.55
CA TYR A 503 -26.55 -25.90 14.46
C TYR A 503 -25.80 -25.98 13.12
N MET A 504 -24.97 -24.98 12.81
CA MET A 504 -24.13 -24.95 11.61
C MET A 504 -23.15 -26.14 11.57
N ARG A 505 -22.53 -26.49 12.71
CA ARG A 505 -21.51 -27.55 12.78
C ARG A 505 -22.09 -28.95 12.89
N TYR A 506 -23.13 -29.12 13.72
CA TYR A 506 -23.64 -30.41 14.17
C TYR A 506 -25.15 -30.53 14.00
N GLY A 507 -25.93 -29.58 14.52
CA GLY A 507 -27.38 -29.73 14.66
C GLY A 507 -28.12 -30.03 13.36
N LYS A 508 -27.70 -29.42 12.24
CA LYS A 508 -28.26 -29.74 10.92
C LYS A 508 -27.98 -31.19 10.49
N LYS A 509 -26.76 -31.69 10.74
CA LYS A 509 -26.36 -33.07 10.42
C LYS A 509 -27.04 -34.10 11.34
N GLU A 510 -27.28 -33.72 12.59
CA GLU A 510 -28.01 -34.52 13.57
C GLU A 510 -29.52 -34.57 13.31
N GLY A 511 -30.04 -33.78 12.35
CA GLY A 511 -31.48 -33.72 12.06
C GLY A 511 -32.29 -33.00 13.15
N ARG A 512 -31.65 -32.13 13.95
CA ARG A 512 -32.35 -31.41 15.01
C ARG A 512 -33.34 -30.38 14.46
N VAL A 513 -34.49 -30.28 15.10
CA VAL A 513 -35.57 -29.34 14.80
C VAL A 513 -35.21 -27.95 15.33
N ALA A 514 -35.09 -26.97 14.44
CA ALA A 514 -34.57 -25.64 14.78
C ALA A 514 -35.61 -24.52 14.82
N THR A 515 -36.89 -24.82 14.66
CA THR A 515 -37.98 -23.84 14.59
C THR A 515 -39.24 -24.37 15.26
N GLY A 516 -40.18 -23.46 15.59
CA GLY A 516 -41.53 -23.82 16.04
C GLY A 516 -41.68 -24.16 17.53
N CYS A 517 -40.58 -24.41 18.24
CA CYS A 517 -40.61 -24.59 19.68
C CYS A 517 -40.80 -23.26 20.42
N THR A 518 -41.84 -23.16 21.25
CA THR A 518 -42.23 -21.95 22.01
C THR A 518 -42.18 -22.14 23.53
N THR A 519 -42.04 -23.38 23.99
CA THR A 519 -41.99 -23.75 25.41
C THR A 519 -40.74 -24.57 25.71
N VAL A 520 -40.20 -24.45 26.92
CA VAL A 520 -39.05 -25.24 27.37
C VAL A 520 -39.40 -26.73 27.23
N GLN A 521 -38.52 -27.52 26.61
CA GLN A 521 -38.63 -28.97 26.52
C GLN A 521 -37.56 -29.61 27.40
N GLY A 522 -37.98 -30.46 28.34
CA GLY A 522 -37.11 -31.11 29.32
C GLY A 522 -36.32 -30.11 30.16
N ALA A 523 -36.95 -29.41 31.11
CA ALA A 523 -36.24 -28.41 31.91
C ALA A 523 -35.09 -29.02 32.72
N THR A 524 -33.98 -28.28 32.86
CA THR A 524 -32.83 -28.77 33.61
C THR A 524 -33.11 -28.88 35.12
N THR A 525 -32.56 -29.92 35.74
CA THR A 525 -32.55 -30.14 37.19
C THR A 525 -31.14 -30.14 37.77
N ILE A 526 -30.12 -30.03 36.91
CA ILE A 526 -28.71 -30.14 37.32
C ILE A 526 -28.10 -28.74 37.46
N HIS A 527 -27.55 -28.46 38.64
CA HIS A 527 -26.80 -27.23 38.89
C HIS A 527 -25.50 -27.56 39.63
N ASN A 528 -24.36 -27.10 39.11
CA ASN A 528 -23.02 -27.37 39.65
C ASN A 528 -22.75 -28.87 39.95
N GLY A 529 -23.22 -29.76 39.09
CA GLY A 529 -23.03 -31.22 39.21
C GLY A 529 -23.98 -31.92 40.17
N VAL A 530 -24.88 -31.20 40.85
CA VAL A 530 -25.90 -31.76 41.73
C VAL A 530 -27.23 -31.84 40.98
N ASP A 531 -27.88 -33.01 41.01
CA ASP A 531 -29.24 -33.18 40.50
C ASP A 531 -30.28 -32.84 41.58
N TYR A 532 -31.02 -31.75 41.35
CA TYR A 532 -32.07 -31.27 42.25
C TYR A 532 -33.44 -31.88 41.94
N SER A 533 -33.53 -32.84 41.00
CA SER A 533 -34.80 -33.46 40.57
C SER A 533 -35.64 -34.01 41.72
N ALA A 534 -35.03 -34.43 42.83
CA ALA A 534 -35.72 -34.90 44.03
C ALA A 534 -36.61 -33.84 44.70
N VAL A 535 -36.22 -32.55 44.61
CA VAL A 535 -36.86 -31.43 45.33
C VAL A 535 -37.31 -30.29 44.43
N TYR A 536 -37.03 -30.36 43.14
CA TYR A 536 -37.28 -29.31 42.15
C TYR A 536 -37.94 -29.88 40.89
N ASP A 537 -39.00 -29.22 40.44
CA ASP A 537 -39.63 -29.34 39.13
C ASP A 537 -39.83 -27.93 38.56
N TYR A 538 -39.26 -27.66 37.39
CA TYR A 538 -39.31 -26.32 36.78
C TYR A 538 -40.74 -25.82 36.59
N TYR A 539 -41.63 -26.65 36.03
CA TYR A 539 -42.99 -26.24 35.68
C TYR A 539 -43.79 -25.96 36.94
N TYR A 540 -43.68 -26.82 37.94
CA TYR A 540 -44.28 -26.62 39.26
C TYR A 540 -43.75 -25.34 39.91
N TYR A 541 -42.43 -25.14 39.91
CA TYR A 541 -41.83 -24.00 40.58
C TYR A 541 -42.25 -22.68 39.95
N VAL A 542 -42.21 -22.55 38.62
CA VAL A 542 -42.64 -21.30 37.96
C VAL A 542 -44.16 -21.09 38.01
N ALA A 543 -44.96 -22.16 38.03
CA ALA A 543 -46.42 -22.05 38.17
C ALA A 543 -46.81 -21.52 39.56
N ASN A 544 -46.07 -21.90 40.60
CA ASN A 544 -46.33 -21.50 41.99
C ASN A 544 -45.58 -20.22 42.41
N ASN A 545 -44.66 -19.70 41.59
CA ASN A 545 -43.85 -18.53 41.88
C ASN A 545 -43.87 -17.55 40.70
N ALA A 546 -44.96 -16.77 40.60
CA ALA A 546 -45.18 -15.83 39.50
C ALA A 546 -44.09 -14.75 39.40
N ASP A 547 -43.47 -14.36 40.53
CA ASP A 547 -42.32 -13.46 40.59
C ASP A 547 -41.10 -14.03 39.84
N VAL A 548 -40.81 -15.32 40.04
CA VAL A 548 -39.72 -16.03 39.37
C VAL A 548 -40.01 -16.17 37.87
N LYS A 549 -41.24 -16.52 37.49
CA LYS A 549 -41.63 -16.59 36.08
C LYS A 549 -41.52 -15.23 35.40
N LYS A 550 -41.91 -14.16 36.07
CA LYS A 550 -41.80 -12.78 35.58
C LYS A 550 -40.33 -12.35 35.44
N ALA A 551 -39.48 -12.72 36.38
CA ALA A 551 -38.06 -12.35 36.37
C ALA A 551 -37.25 -13.08 35.28
N PHE A 552 -37.48 -14.38 35.08
CA PHE A 552 -36.60 -15.23 34.26
C PHE A 552 -37.27 -15.84 33.01
N GLY A 553 -38.59 -15.72 32.87
CA GLY A 553 -39.32 -16.21 31.71
C GLY A 553 -39.12 -17.71 31.45
N ASN A 554 -38.61 -18.05 30.26
CA ASN A 554 -38.31 -19.43 29.82
C ASN A 554 -36.82 -19.80 29.97
N ASN A 555 -36.12 -19.18 30.91
CA ASN A 555 -34.74 -19.53 31.24
C ASN A 555 -34.70 -20.52 32.41
N ASP A 556 -34.91 -21.80 32.12
CA ASP A 556 -34.91 -22.89 33.11
C ASP A 556 -33.60 -22.98 33.91
N VAL A 557 -32.46 -22.71 33.28
CA VAL A 557 -31.15 -22.64 33.96
C VAL A 557 -31.13 -21.53 35.03
N ALA A 558 -31.59 -20.32 34.69
CA ALA A 558 -31.64 -19.21 35.65
C ALA A 558 -32.70 -19.44 36.75
N VAL A 559 -33.82 -20.06 36.41
CA VAL A 559 -34.86 -20.43 37.39
C VAL A 559 -34.33 -21.46 38.38
N LEU A 560 -33.59 -22.48 37.92
CA LEU A 560 -32.95 -23.45 38.81
C LEU A 560 -31.89 -22.77 39.69
N GLN A 561 -31.04 -21.91 39.11
CA GLN A 561 -30.05 -21.16 39.87
C GLN A 561 -30.70 -20.26 40.95
N HIS A 562 -31.84 -19.64 40.64
CA HIS A 562 -32.61 -18.90 41.62
C HIS A 562 -33.11 -19.80 42.76
N PHE A 563 -33.70 -20.95 42.42
CA PHE A 563 -34.16 -21.90 43.44
C PHE A 563 -33.02 -22.32 44.37
N VAL A 564 -31.86 -22.67 43.82
CA VAL A 564 -30.70 -23.10 44.60
C VAL A 564 -30.16 -21.98 45.49
N ASN A 565 -30.01 -20.77 44.96
CA ASN A 565 -29.34 -19.68 45.67
C ASN A 565 -30.23 -18.94 46.67
N TYR A 566 -31.54 -18.88 46.40
CA TYR A 566 -32.52 -18.09 47.14
C TYR A 566 -33.73 -18.92 47.56
N GLY A 567 -34.36 -19.65 46.63
CA GLY A 567 -35.59 -20.39 46.90
C GLY A 567 -35.48 -21.40 48.05
N MET A 568 -34.36 -22.12 48.15
CA MET A 568 -34.07 -23.05 49.25
C MET A 568 -33.91 -22.34 50.61
N LYS A 569 -33.35 -21.12 50.62
CA LYS A 569 -33.21 -20.31 51.85
C LYS A 569 -34.54 -19.73 52.31
N GLU A 570 -35.38 -19.36 51.35
CA GLU A 570 -36.73 -18.85 51.58
C GLU A 570 -37.73 -19.97 51.93
N GLY A 571 -37.34 -21.23 51.77
CA GLY A 571 -38.20 -22.40 52.00
C GLY A 571 -39.28 -22.59 50.94
N ARG A 572 -39.05 -22.11 49.70
CA ARG A 572 -40.02 -22.24 48.61
C ARG A 572 -40.23 -23.70 48.21
N CYS A 573 -41.49 -24.06 47.94
CA CYS A 573 -41.84 -25.38 47.43
C CYS A 573 -41.65 -25.39 45.91
N ALA A 574 -40.67 -26.16 45.44
CA ALA A 574 -40.35 -26.28 44.02
C ALA A 574 -40.78 -27.61 43.40
N LYS A 575 -41.35 -28.52 44.19
CA LYS A 575 -41.91 -29.78 43.71
C LYS A 575 -43.10 -30.18 44.56
N GLU A 576 -44.16 -30.65 43.93
CA GLU A 576 -45.40 -31.06 44.61
C GLU A 576 -45.14 -32.09 45.72
N THR A 577 -44.20 -33.01 45.47
CA THR A 577 -43.89 -34.12 46.38
C THR A 577 -42.85 -33.77 47.46
N PHE A 578 -42.43 -32.51 47.59
CA PHE A 578 -41.45 -32.10 48.59
C PHE A 578 -41.74 -30.71 49.18
N ALA A 579 -41.90 -30.65 50.50
CA ALA A 579 -42.02 -29.39 51.25
C ALA A 579 -41.04 -29.36 52.42
N VAL A 580 -40.05 -28.45 52.37
CA VAL A 580 -38.96 -28.40 53.36
C VAL A 580 -39.44 -28.19 54.79
N GLN A 581 -40.49 -27.40 54.99
CA GLN A 581 -41.01 -27.13 56.33
C GLN A 581 -41.64 -28.40 56.93
N SER A 582 -42.44 -29.13 56.15
CA SER A 582 -42.99 -30.43 56.56
C SER A 582 -41.88 -31.44 56.85
N TYR A 583 -40.86 -31.50 55.99
CA TYR A 583 -39.71 -32.39 56.17
C TYR A 583 -38.92 -32.05 57.44
N ARG A 584 -38.62 -30.77 57.68
CA ARG A 584 -37.99 -30.28 58.90
C ARG A 584 -38.80 -30.67 60.14
N SER A 585 -40.10 -30.36 60.17
CA SER A 585 -40.96 -30.64 61.33
C SER A 585 -41.10 -32.13 61.65
N ARG A 586 -41.00 -33.00 60.64
CA ARG A 586 -41.16 -34.46 60.80
C ARG A 586 -39.95 -35.16 61.41
N TYR A 587 -38.74 -34.63 61.20
CA TYR A 587 -37.49 -35.33 61.53
C TYR A 587 -36.68 -34.56 62.58
N ALA A 588 -36.90 -34.92 63.85
CA ALA A 588 -36.26 -34.26 65.01
C ALA A 588 -34.73 -34.39 65.01
N ASP A 589 -34.19 -35.48 64.46
CA ASP A 589 -32.75 -35.67 64.28
C ASP A 589 -32.14 -34.63 63.33
N LEU A 590 -32.84 -34.29 62.23
CA LEU A 590 -32.41 -33.25 61.31
C LEU A 590 -32.59 -31.85 61.91
N GLN A 591 -33.62 -31.64 62.73
CA GLN A 591 -33.77 -30.39 63.51
C GLN A 591 -32.59 -30.15 64.43
N PHE A 592 -32.17 -31.19 65.15
CA PHE A 592 -30.99 -31.13 66.00
C PHE A 592 -29.71 -30.88 65.19
N ALA A 593 -29.56 -31.52 64.02
CA ALA A 593 -28.36 -31.39 63.19
C ALA A 593 -28.25 -30.05 62.45
N TYR A 594 -29.35 -29.52 61.91
CA TYR A 594 -29.31 -28.39 60.97
C TYR A 594 -29.96 -27.11 61.49
N GLY A 595 -30.76 -27.17 62.57
CA GLY A 595 -31.44 -25.99 63.11
C GLY A 595 -32.27 -25.27 62.05
N ASP A 596 -32.05 -23.96 61.88
CA ASP A 596 -32.75 -23.11 60.90
C ASP A 596 -32.15 -23.12 59.48
N ASN A 597 -31.11 -23.92 59.23
CA ASN A 597 -30.48 -24.01 57.91
C ASN A 597 -31.34 -24.79 56.92
N LEU A 598 -32.40 -24.16 56.39
CA LEU A 598 -33.32 -24.76 55.42
C LEU A 598 -32.60 -25.42 54.22
N PRO A 599 -31.60 -24.79 53.56
CA PRO A 599 -30.85 -25.45 52.49
C PRO A 599 -30.27 -26.82 52.84
N ALA A 600 -29.82 -27.04 54.08
CA ALA A 600 -29.27 -28.33 54.50
C ALA A 600 -30.32 -29.45 54.47
N TYR A 601 -31.59 -29.15 54.76
CA TYR A 601 -32.67 -30.15 54.70
C TYR A 601 -32.98 -30.57 53.26
N TYR A 602 -32.98 -29.64 52.31
CA TYR A 602 -33.12 -29.96 50.88
C TYR A 602 -31.96 -30.87 50.43
N MET A 603 -30.73 -30.51 50.78
CA MET A 603 -29.54 -31.29 50.43
C MET A 603 -29.53 -32.68 51.08
N HIS A 604 -29.96 -32.79 52.34
CA HIS A 604 -30.15 -34.08 52.99
C HIS A 604 -31.16 -34.93 52.23
N TYR A 605 -32.30 -34.37 51.83
CA TYR A 605 -33.31 -35.13 51.10
C TYR A 605 -32.78 -35.65 49.75
N ILE A 606 -32.04 -34.80 49.03
CA ILE A 606 -31.36 -35.18 47.77
C ILE A 606 -30.35 -36.32 48.00
N SER A 607 -29.51 -36.23 49.03
CA SER A 607 -28.41 -37.17 49.23
C SER A 607 -28.78 -38.47 49.96
N TYR A 608 -29.73 -38.40 50.90
CA TYR A 608 -30.01 -39.48 51.86
C TYR A 608 -31.49 -39.73 52.09
N GLY A 609 -32.31 -38.67 52.17
CA GLY A 609 -33.69 -38.80 52.63
C GLY A 609 -34.53 -39.76 51.79
N GLN A 610 -34.35 -39.78 50.47
CA GLN A 610 -35.02 -40.74 49.60
C GLN A 610 -34.56 -42.19 49.86
N ILE A 611 -33.26 -42.40 50.07
CA ILE A 611 -32.65 -43.72 50.33
C ILE A 611 -33.11 -44.26 51.68
N GLU A 612 -33.21 -43.39 52.68
CA GLU A 612 -33.67 -43.72 54.03
C GLU A 612 -35.19 -43.92 54.12
N GLY A 613 -35.93 -43.78 53.02
CA GLY A 613 -37.39 -43.90 53.00
C GLY A 613 -38.11 -42.77 53.74
N ARG A 614 -37.44 -41.62 53.94
CA ARG A 614 -38.05 -40.46 54.59
C ARG A 614 -39.08 -39.81 53.68
N SER A 615 -40.23 -39.47 54.24
CA SER A 615 -41.31 -38.80 53.52
C SER A 615 -41.05 -37.30 53.45
N GLY A 616 -40.93 -36.77 52.23
CA GLY A 616 -40.78 -35.34 51.92
C GLY A 616 -42.10 -34.60 51.69
N VAL A 617 -43.21 -35.32 51.56
CA VAL A 617 -44.54 -34.76 51.30
C VAL A 617 -45.15 -34.17 52.57
N ARG A 618 -46.14 -33.30 52.38
CA ARG A 618 -46.90 -32.67 53.48
C ARG A 618 -47.48 -33.70 54.45
#